data_AF-A0AAW0KTR5-F1
#
_entry.id   AF-A0AAW0KTR5-F1
#
_cell.length_a   1.000
_cell.length_b   1.000
_cell.length_c   1.000
_cell.angle_alpha   90.00
_cell.angle_beta   90.00
_cell.angle_gamma   90.00
#
_symmetry.space_group_name_H-M   'P 1'
#
loop_
_entity.id
_entity.type
_entity.pdbx_description
1 polymer ?
#
loop_
_entity_poly.entity_id
_entity_poly.type
_entity_poly.pdbx_seq_one_letter_code
_entity_poly.pdbx_strand_id
1 'polypeptide(L)'
;MRKQRKMGHVTIVGPSMGDVEERFKSILKEEGSDCQAAVTPRVGIIMGSDSDLPVMKDAARILNMFGVPYEVKIVSAHRTPKMMFSYASSALERGIQIIVAGAGGMVAALTPLPVIGVPVRASALDGLDSLLSIVQMPRGVPVATVAINNATNAGLLAVRMMGIRDADLLARMSQYQEDTRNDVLRKAEKLEKDGWESYLNP
;
A
#
# COMPACT_ATOMS: atom_id res chain seq x y z
N MET A 1 54.59 16.92 4.57
CA MET A 1 53.71 15.93 3.91
C MET A 1 52.49 16.65 3.38
N ARG A 2 52.22 16.62 2.05
CA ARG A 2 51.04 17.28 1.47
C ARG A 2 49.77 16.54 1.92
N LYS A 3 48.92 17.20 2.73
CA LYS A 3 47.62 16.68 3.15
C LYS A 3 46.67 16.60 1.94
N GLN A 4 45.96 15.48 1.83
CA GLN A 4 44.89 15.18 0.86
C GLN A 4 45.30 14.98 -0.61
N ARG A 5 45.88 13.82 -0.93
CA ARG A 5 45.78 13.25 -2.28
C ARG A 5 44.47 12.45 -2.37
N LYS A 6 43.68 12.68 -3.41
CA LYS A 6 42.49 11.86 -3.73
C LYS A 6 42.98 10.44 -4.05
N MET A 7 42.56 9.47 -3.24
CA MET A 7 43.07 8.08 -3.31
C MET A 7 42.36 7.23 -4.40
N GLY A 8 41.22 7.68 -4.90
CA GLY A 8 40.46 6.99 -5.96
C GLY A 8 39.13 7.69 -6.25
N HIS A 9 38.43 7.22 -7.28
CA HIS A 9 37.02 7.53 -7.53
C HIS A 9 36.27 6.23 -7.81
N VAL A 10 35.04 6.13 -7.32
CA VAL A 10 34.14 5.00 -7.59
C VAL A 10 32.96 5.57 -8.33
N THR A 11 32.64 5.00 -9.50
CA THR A 11 31.48 5.39 -10.30
C THR A 11 30.45 4.28 -10.20
N ILE A 12 29.27 4.61 -9.68
CA ILE A 12 28.14 3.69 -9.57
C ILE A 12 27.13 4.07 -10.65
N VAL A 13 26.75 3.09 -11.48
CA VAL A 13 25.78 3.26 -12.57
C VAL A 13 24.55 2.39 -12.34
N GLY A 14 23.40 2.89 -12.74
CA GLY A 14 22.11 2.22 -12.60
C GLY A 14 21.04 2.85 -13.49
N PRO A 15 19.91 2.16 -13.70
CA PRO A 15 18.86 2.61 -14.60
C PRO A 15 18.03 3.79 -14.04
N SER A 16 18.12 4.05 -12.73
CA SER A 16 17.53 5.23 -12.08
C SER A 16 18.37 5.66 -10.87
N MET A 17 18.18 6.91 -10.42
CA MET A 17 18.89 7.45 -9.26
C MET A 17 18.60 6.66 -7.97
N GLY A 18 17.38 6.16 -7.81
CA GLY A 18 17.00 5.34 -6.65
C GLY A 18 17.79 4.03 -6.57
N ASP A 19 17.99 3.37 -7.72
CA ASP A 19 18.77 2.12 -7.76
C ASP A 19 20.27 2.38 -7.50
N VAL A 20 20.78 3.54 -7.93
CA VAL A 20 22.16 3.98 -7.65
C VAL A 20 22.35 4.26 -6.16
N GLU A 21 21.41 4.95 -5.53
CA GLU A 21 21.46 5.25 -4.09
C GLU A 21 21.37 4.01 -3.22
N GLU A 22 20.55 3.01 -3.59
CA GLU A 22 20.45 1.76 -2.87
C GLU A 22 21.77 0.97 -2.93
N ARG A 23 22.37 0.86 -4.13
CA ARG A 23 23.69 0.25 -4.32
C ARG A 23 24.78 0.98 -3.55
N PHE A 24 24.75 2.31 -3.54
CA PHE A 24 25.67 3.14 -2.75
C PHE A 24 25.52 2.91 -1.24
N LYS A 25 24.28 2.87 -0.75
CA LYS A 25 23.97 2.59 0.67
C LYS A 25 24.39 1.18 1.09
N SER A 26 24.29 0.20 0.19
CA SER A 26 24.77 -1.17 0.44
C SER A 26 26.29 -1.21 0.61
N ILE A 27 27.04 -0.49 -0.23
CA ILE A 27 28.51 -0.42 -0.15
C ILE A 27 28.96 0.25 1.16
N LEU A 28 28.18 1.19 1.70
CA LEU A 28 28.48 1.87 2.96
C LEU A 28 28.11 1.05 4.22
N LYS A 29 27.29 0.00 4.11
CA LYS A 29 26.68 -0.69 5.26
C LYS A 29 27.49 -1.85 5.83
N GLU A 30 28.65 -2.20 5.29
CA GLU A 30 29.46 -3.32 5.82
C GLU A 30 30.20 -3.04 7.14
N GLU A 31 30.14 -1.82 7.69
CA GLU A 31 30.76 -1.52 8.99
C GLU A 31 29.75 -1.01 10.03
N GLY A 32 29.16 -1.96 10.77
CA GLY A 32 28.86 -1.80 12.20
C GLY A 32 27.44 -1.39 12.61
N SER A 33 26.98 -2.06 13.68
CA SER A 33 25.86 -1.75 14.58
C SER A 33 24.55 -2.49 14.31
N ASP A 34 24.36 -3.55 15.09
CA ASP A 34 23.12 -4.26 15.36
C ASP A 34 22.13 -3.31 16.08
N CYS A 35 21.46 -2.48 15.29
CA CYS A 35 20.24 -1.79 15.68
C CYS A 35 19.14 -2.37 14.80
N GLN A 36 18.05 -2.86 15.38
CA GLN A 36 16.85 -3.20 14.61
C GLN A 36 16.48 -1.99 13.76
N ALA A 37 16.85 -2.03 12.49
CA ALA A 37 16.61 -0.94 11.56
C ALA A 37 15.10 -0.73 11.51
N ALA A 38 14.65 0.47 11.89
CA ALA A 38 13.25 0.83 11.79
C ALA A 38 12.79 0.52 10.36
N VAL A 39 11.91 -0.49 10.22
CA VAL A 39 11.49 -0.96 8.91
C VAL A 39 10.80 0.19 8.21
N THR A 40 11.40 0.66 7.12
CA THR A 40 10.90 1.83 6.40
C THR A 40 9.59 1.44 5.72
N PRO A 41 8.47 2.12 6.02
CA PRO A 41 7.18 1.76 5.46
C PRO A 41 7.18 1.98 3.94
N ARG A 42 6.74 0.97 3.18
CA ARG A 42 6.55 1.04 1.72
C ARG A 42 5.13 1.46 1.35
N VAL A 43 4.15 1.20 2.23
CA VAL A 43 2.75 1.57 2.00
C VAL A 43 2.23 2.44 3.14
N GLY A 44 1.56 3.53 2.81
CA GLY A 44 0.89 4.39 3.78
C GLY A 44 -0.61 4.13 3.80
N ILE A 45 -1.16 3.61 4.89
CA ILE A 45 -2.60 3.49 5.09
C ILE A 45 -3.09 4.71 5.88
N ILE A 46 -3.92 5.53 5.26
CA ILE A 46 -4.48 6.73 5.87
C ILE A 46 -6.00 6.72 5.89
N MET A 47 -6.56 7.34 6.92
CA MET A 47 -8.00 7.48 7.11
C MET A 47 -8.37 8.83 7.70
N GLY A 48 -9.57 9.31 7.40
CA GLY A 48 -10.02 10.63 7.86
C GLY A 48 -10.44 10.63 9.32
N SER A 49 -10.83 9.47 9.84
CA SER A 49 -11.32 9.25 11.20
C SER A 49 -10.93 7.86 11.72
N ASP A 50 -10.84 7.69 13.03
CA ASP A 50 -10.66 6.38 13.67
C ASP A 50 -11.83 5.42 13.44
N SER A 51 -13.04 5.95 13.24
CA SER A 51 -14.23 5.20 12.83
C SER A 51 -14.06 4.43 11.51
N ASP A 52 -13.10 4.82 10.67
CA ASP A 52 -12.79 4.14 9.41
C ASP A 52 -11.89 2.91 9.62
N LEU A 53 -11.18 2.83 10.77
CA LEU A 53 -10.21 1.78 11.08
C LEU A 53 -10.77 0.35 11.00
N PRO A 54 -12.02 0.05 11.43
CA PRO A 54 -12.60 -1.28 11.28
C PRO A 54 -12.63 -1.80 9.84
N VAL A 55 -12.73 -0.91 8.86
CA VAL A 55 -12.65 -1.21 7.43
C VAL A 55 -11.18 -1.22 7.00
N MET A 56 -10.45 -0.14 7.27
CA MET A 56 -9.09 0.06 6.74
C MET A 56 -8.07 -0.94 7.25
N LYS A 57 -8.30 -1.57 8.41
CA LYS A 57 -7.44 -2.65 8.94
C LYS A 57 -7.29 -3.83 7.99
N ASP A 58 -8.24 -4.06 7.09
CA ASP A 58 -8.17 -5.18 6.16
C ASP A 58 -7.09 -4.96 5.08
N ALA A 59 -6.78 -3.71 4.72
CA ALA A 59 -5.60 -3.42 3.91
C ALA A 59 -4.31 -3.81 4.66
N ALA A 60 -4.21 -3.45 5.95
CA ALA A 60 -3.06 -3.79 6.79
C ALA A 60 -2.88 -5.32 6.93
N ARG A 61 -3.98 -6.08 7.07
CA ARG A 61 -3.96 -7.54 7.11
C ARG A 61 -3.38 -8.15 5.83
N ILE A 62 -3.78 -7.63 4.67
CA ILE A 62 -3.20 -8.08 3.39
C ILE A 62 -1.71 -7.74 3.32
N LEU A 63 -1.31 -6.52 3.68
CA LEU A 63 0.11 -6.14 3.64
C LEU A 63 0.97 -7.00 4.58
N ASN A 64 0.46 -7.34 5.78
CA ASN A 64 1.12 -8.30 6.68
C ASN A 64 1.29 -9.68 6.03
N MET A 65 0.24 -10.21 5.40
CA MET A 65 0.26 -11.51 4.73
C MET A 65 1.32 -11.56 3.63
N PHE A 66 1.57 -10.44 2.93
CA PHE A 66 2.60 -10.34 1.90
C PHE A 66 3.97 -9.90 2.43
N GLY A 67 4.12 -9.63 3.73
CA GLY A 67 5.36 -9.14 4.33
C GLY A 67 5.76 -7.74 3.85
N VAL A 68 4.79 -6.91 3.46
CA VAL A 68 5.04 -5.53 3.03
C VAL A 68 4.99 -4.61 4.25
N PRO A 69 6.04 -3.82 4.53
CA PRO A 69 6.01 -2.87 5.63
C PRO A 69 5.10 -1.69 5.32
N TYR A 70 4.30 -1.29 6.30
CA TYR A 70 3.34 -0.19 6.16
C TYR A 70 3.25 0.65 7.43
N GLU A 71 2.65 1.83 7.29
CA GLU A 71 2.21 2.66 8.41
C GLU A 71 0.69 2.85 8.37
N VAL A 72 0.07 3.08 9.53
CA VAL A 72 -1.36 3.41 9.65
C VAL A 72 -1.47 4.75 10.37
N LYS A 73 -2.14 5.75 9.76
CA LYS A 73 -2.29 7.09 10.35
C LYS A 73 -3.68 7.67 10.13
N ILE A 74 -4.13 8.49 11.08
CA ILE A 74 -5.33 9.33 10.93
C ILE A 74 -4.88 10.66 10.31
N VAL A 75 -5.34 10.93 9.10
CA VAL A 75 -5.01 12.11 8.29
C VAL A 75 -6.31 12.69 7.74
N SER A 76 -6.85 13.69 8.44
CA SER A 76 -8.15 14.27 8.09
C SER A 76 -7.99 15.47 7.15
N ALA A 77 -8.45 15.33 5.91
CA ALA A 77 -8.44 16.44 4.94
C ALA A 77 -9.25 17.65 5.41
N HIS A 78 -10.35 17.43 6.13
CA HIS A 78 -11.24 18.50 6.59
C HIS A 78 -10.81 19.10 7.94
N ARG A 79 -10.30 18.29 8.87
CA ARG A 79 -9.99 18.74 10.24
C ARG A 79 -8.53 19.12 10.43
N THR A 80 -7.61 18.47 9.72
CA THR A 80 -6.15 18.70 9.82
C THR A 80 -5.50 18.87 8.44
N PRO A 81 -5.97 19.83 7.60
CA PRO A 81 -5.51 19.97 6.20
C PRO A 81 -4.00 20.20 6.07
N LYS A 82 -3.38 20.94 6.99
CA LYS A 82 -1.91 21.13 7.01
C LYS A 82 -1.16 19.81 7.23
N MET A 83 -1.66 18.96 8.11
CA MET A 83 -1.07 17.63 8.36
C MET A 83 -1.22 16.73 7.13
N MET A 84 -2.39 16.75 6.48
CA MET A 84 -2.63 16.04 5.23
C MET A 84 -1.68 16.50 4.13
N PHE A 85 -1.48 17.81 3.99
CA PHE A 85 -0.52 18.36 3.05
C PHE A 85 0.90 17.87 3.33
N SER A 86 1.38 18.03 4.57
CA SER A 86 2.71 17.57 4.96
C SER A 86 2.88 16.06 4.76
N TYR A 87 1.84 15.27 5.03
CA TYR A 87 1.87 13.81 4.84
C TYR A 87 2.05 13.44 3.37
N ALA A 88 1.23 14.01 2.49
CA ALA A 88 1.22 13.69 1.06
C ALA A 88 2.51 14.15 0.36
N SER A 89 2.94 15.39 0.61
CA SER A 89 4.11 15.98 -0.04
C SER A 89 5.43 15.32 0.39
N SER A 90 5.52 14.81 1.62
CA SER A 90 6.73 14.14 2.13
C SER A 90 6.73 12.61 1.95
N ALA A 91 5.64 12.01 1.47
CA ALA A 91 5.49 10.54 1.44
C ALA A 91 6.61 9.85 0.64
N LEU A 92 6.94 10.39 -0.55
CA LEU A 92 7.99 9.85 -1.41
C LEU A 92 9.36 9.87 -0.72
N GLU A 93 9.71 10.98 -0.06
CA GLU A 93 10.99 11.15 0.65
C GLU A 93 11.13 10.18 1.82
N ARG A 94 10.01 9.77 2.43
CA ARG A 94 9.96 8.76 3.51
C ARG A 94 10.05 7.32 3.00
N GLY A 95 10.14 7.10 1.69
CA GLY A 95 10.20 5.76 1.09
C GLY A 95 8.83 5.11 0.84
N ILE A 96 7.72 5.84 1.04
CA ILE A 96 6.39 5.35 0.67
C ILE A 96 6.31 5.24 -0.85
N GLN A 97 5.82 4.10 -1.32
CA GLN A 97 5.64 3.79 -2.73
C GLN A 97 4.17 3.89 -3.14
N ILE A 98 3.24 3.60 -2.22
CA ILE A 98 1.78 3.60 -2.47
C ILE A 98 1.05 4.14 -1.24
N ILE A 99 0.01 4.94 -1.46
CA ILE A 99 -0.89 5.39 -0.39
C ILE A 99 -2.26 4.75 -0.57
N VAL A 100 -2.78 4.13 0.49
CA VAL A 100 -4.15 3.60 0.58
C VAL A 100 -4.95 4.54 1.48
N ALA A 101 -5.97 5.20 0.93
CA ALA A 101 -6.72 6.24 1.63
C ALA A 101 -8.22 5.91 1.73
N GLY A 102 -8.78 5.94 2.95
CA GLY A 102 -10.23 5.82 3.20
C GLY A 102 -11.05 7.02 2.68
N ALA A 103 -10.38 8.14 2.42
CA ALA A 103 -10.90 9.31 1.71
C ALA A 103 -9.69 10.03 1.09
N GLY A 104 -9.54 10.01 -0.25
CA GLY A 104 -8.22 10.13 -0.87
C GLY A 104 -8.00 11.24 -1.90
N GLY A 105 -9.05 11.91 -2.40
CA GLY A 105 -8.94 12.79 -3.57
C GLY A 105 -7.87 13.88 -3.45
N MET A 106 -7.80 14.56 -2.30
CA MET A 106 -6.81 15.63 -2.06
C MET A 106 -5.37 15.13 -1.96
N VAL A 107 -5.15 13.89 -1.50
CA VAL A 107 -3.80 13.34 -1.31
C VAL A 107 -3.14 13.10 -2.67
N ALA A 108 -3.89 12.60 -3.65
CA ALA A 108 -3.42 12.38 -5.02
C ALA A 108 -2.97 13.67 -5.71
N ALA A 109 -3.56 14.83 -5.35
CA ALA A 109 -3.15 16.12 -5.92
C ALA A 109 -1.80 16.63 -5.40
N LEU A 110 -1.29 16.05 -4.30
CA LEU A 110 -0.14 16.55 -3.55
C LEU A 110 1.06 15.62 -3.59
N THR A 111 0.96 14.51 -4.33
CA THR A 111 2.02 13.49 -4.39
C THR A 111 2.08 12.88 -5.80
N PRO A 112 3.28 12.55 -6.31
CA PRO A 112 3.41 11.80 -7.54
C PRO A 112 3.15 10.29 -7.35
N LEU A 113 2.97 9.84 -6.10
CA LEU A 113 2.75 8.43 -5.78
C LEU A 113 1.35 7.95 -6.19
N PRO A 114 1.20 6.67 -6.56
CA PRO A 114 -0.11 6.05 -6.69
C PRO A 114 -0.93 6.17 -5.40
N VAL A 115 -2.17 6.63 -5.54
CA VAL A 115 -3.15 6.68 -4.46
C VAL A 115 -4.31 5.75 -4.77
N ILE A 116 -4.58 4.82 -3.85
CA ILE A 116 -5.71 3.89 -3.90
C ILE A 116 -6.78 4.40 -2.95
N GLY A 117 -7.98 4.64 -3.48
CA GLY A 117 -9.11 5.14 -2.72
C GLY A 117 -10.03 4.00 -2.27
N VAL A 118 -10.32 3.93 -0.97
CA VAL A 118 -11.30 3.00 -0.40
C VAL A 118 -12.52 3.79 0.06
N PRO A 119 -13.66 3.74 -0.65
CA PRO A 119 -14.86 4.40 -0.19
C PRO A 119 -15.37 3.74 1.09
N VAL A 120 -15.32 4.44 2.23
CA VAL A 120 -15.88 3.94 3.49
C VAL A 120 -17.37 4.23 3.53
N ARG A 121 -18.19 3.21 3.80
CA ARG A 121 -19.65 3.33 3.90
C ARG A 121 -20.04 4.25 5.06
N ALA A 122 -20.59 5.41 4.72
CA ALA A 122 -21.27 6.27 5.69
C ALA A 122 -22.64 5.69 6.07
N SER A 123 -23.31 6.30 7.06
CA SER A 123 -24.62 5.86 7.53
C SER A 123 -25.74 6.07 6.50
N ALA A 124 -25.62 7.12 5.68
CA ALA A 124 -26.55 7.42 4.59
C ALA A 124 -26.01 6.90 3.25
N LEU A 125 -26.91 6.62 2.29
CA LEU A 125 -26.60 6.32 0.89
C LEU A 125 -25.68 5.10 0.65
N ASP A 126 -25.48 4.25 1.64
CA ASP A 126 -24.69 3.02 1.57
C ASP A 126 -23.28 3.18 0.98
N GLY A 127 -22.68 4.36 1.16
CA GLY A 127 -21.34 4.67 0.66
C GLY A 127 -21.29 5.08 -0.82
N LEU A 128 -22.42 5.30 -1.47
CA LEU A 128 -22.47 5.84 -2.84
C LEU A 128 -21.88 7.27 -2.89
N ASP A 129 -22.13 8.06 -1.86
CA ASP A 129 -21.52 9.38 -1.64
C ASP A 129 -19.98 9.29 -1.52
N SER A 130 -19.49 8.36 -0.69
CA SER A 130 -18.06 8.07 -0.58
C SER A 130 -17.47 7.59 -1.91
N LEU A 131 -18.18 6.75 -2.65
CA LEU A 131 -17.71 6.23 -3.93
C LEU A 131 -17.58 7.37 -4.95
N LEU A 132 -18.64 8.14 -5.14
CA LEU A 132 -18.68 9.22 -6.14
C LEU A 132 -17.68 10.33 -5.80
N SER A 133 -17.47 10.64 -4.52
CA SER A 133 -16.48 11.64 -4.10
C SER A 133 -15.02 11.23 -4.34
N ILE A 134 -14.74 9.93 -4.49
CA ILE A 134 -13.39 9.40 -4.71
C ILE A 134 -13.16 9.04 -6.18
N VAL A 135 -14.13 8.41 -6.85
CA VAL A 135 -13.96 7.90 -8.23
C VAL A 135 -14.09 8.98 -9.30
N GLN A 136 -14.89 10.03 -9.07
CA GLN A 136 -15.15 11.08 -10.07
C GLN A 136 -14.11 12.20 -10.05
N MET A 137 -12.82 11.84 -9.96
CA MET A 137 -11.75 12.84 -10.01
C MET A 137 -11.68 13.52 -11.38
N PRO A 138 -11.50 14.86 -11.44
CA PRO A 138 -11.27 15.57 -12.69
C PRO A 138 -9.99 15.11 -13.41
N ARG A 139 -9.88 15.46 -14.69
CA ARG A 139 -8.69 15.18 -15.51
C ARG A 139 -7.43 15.73 -14.83
N GLY A 140 -6.40 14.88 -14.72
CA GLY A 140 -5.06 15.25 -14.26
C GLY A 140 -4.67 14.71 -12.89
N VAL A 141 -5.62 14.31 -12.05
CA VAL A 141 -5.36 13.80 -10.69
C VAL A 141 -6.08 12.46 -10.49
N PRO A 142 -5.49 11.33 -10.90
CA PRO A 142 -6.14 10.04 -10.81
C PRO A 142 -6.12 9.46 -9.38
N VAL A 143 -7.18 8.73 -9.03
CA VAL A 143 -7.24 7.86 -7.85
C VAL A 143 -7.69 6.48 -8.30
N ALA A 144 -6.96 5.43 -7.87
CA ALA A 144 -7.34 4.05 -8.14
C ALA A 144 -8.39 3.61 -7.12
N THR A 145 -9.67 3.79 -7.44
CA THR A 145 -10.77 3.50 -6.52
C THR A 145 -11.15 2.02 -6.52
N VAL A 146 -11.25 1.42 -5.34
CA VAL A 146 -11.78 0.05 -5.14
C VAL A 146 -13.24 0.08 -4.68
N ALA A 147 -13.85 -1.09 -4.51
CA ALA A 147 -15.23 -1.21 -4.03
C ALA A 147 -15.43 -0.61 -2.62
N ILE A 148 -16.66 -0.18 -2.34
CA ILE A 148 -17.08 0.34 -1.02
C ILE A 148 -16.73 -0.67 0.08
N ASN A 149 -16.14 -0.19 1.16
CA ASN A 149 -15.63 -0.97 2.31
C ASN A 149 -14.60 -2.06 1.98
N ASN A 150 -14.03 -2.08 0.78
CA ASN A 150 -13.14 -3.16 0.37
C ASN A 150 -11.66 -2.80 0.50
N ALA A 151 -11.21 -2.55 1.73
CA ALA A 151 -9.80 -2.30 2.02
C ALA A 151 -8.90 -3.52 1.73
N THR A 152 -9.45 -4.73 1.80
CA THR A 152 -8.78 -5.96 1.35
C THR A 152 -8.26 -5.81 -0.08
N ASN A 153 -9.14 -5.40 -1.01
CA ASN A 153 -8.75 -5.20 -2.41
C ASN A 153 -7.78 -4.03 -2.59
N ALA A 154 -7.81 -3.01 -1.73
CA ALA A 154 -6.82 -1.95 -1.75
C ALA A 154 -5.43 -2.46 -1.38
N GLY A 155 -5.33 -3.30 -0.34
CA GLY A 155 -4.08 -3.98 0.01
C GLY A 155 -3.58 -4.88 -1.12
N LEU A 156 -4.47 -5.68 -1.73
CA LEU A 156 -4.11 -6.55 -2.85
C LEU A 156 -3.65 -5.76 -4.08
N LEU A 157 -4.32 -4.65 -4.39
CA LEU A 157 -3.94 -3.76 -5.49
C LEU A 157 -2.58 -3.12 -5.23
N ALA A 158 -2.31 -2.69 -4.00
CA ALA A 158 -1.00 -2.17 -3.63
C ALA A 158 0.10 -3.24 -3.85
N VAL A 159 -0.12 -4.47 -3.38
CA VAL A 159 0.82 -5.59 -3.60
C VAL A 159 1.04 -5.86 -5.09
N ARG A 160 -0.02 -5.86 -5.91
CA ARG A 160 0.10 -6.03 -7.37
C ARG A 160 0.92 -4.93 -8.02
N MET A 161 0.71 -3.67 -7.63
CA MET A 161 1.47 -2.54 -8.14
C MET A 161 2.96 -2.65 -7.76
N MET A 162 3.29 -3.03 -6.53
CA MET A 162 4.68 -3.25 -6.10
C MET A 162 5.31 -4.47 -6.79
N GLY A 163 4.54 -5.54 -7.01
CA GLY A 163 4.98 -6.76 -7.68
C GLY A 163 5.48 -6.55 -9.12
N ILE A 164 5.15 -5.42 -9.77
CA ILE A 164 5.69 -5.07 -11.09
C ILE A 164 7.23 -5.01 -11.07
N ARG A 165 7.82 -4.59 -9.94
CA ARG A 165 9.29 -4.46 -9.78
C ARG A 165 9.87 -5.40 -8.73
N ASP A 166 9.05 -6.27 -8.13
CA ASP A 166 9.40 -7.12 -6.99
C ASP A 166 8.97 -8.56 -7.29
N ALA A 167 9.92 -9.36 -7.80
CA ALA A 167 9.64 -10.72 -8.28
C ALA A 167 9.16 -11.67 -7.18
N ASP A 168 9.60 -11.46 -5.94
CA ASP A 168 9.16 -12.23 -4.78
C ASP A 168 7.71 -11.88 -4.41
N LEU A 169 7.35 -10.59 -4.36
CA LEU A 169 5.94 -10.19 -4.20
C LEU A 169 5.05 -10.71 -5.34
N LEU A 170 5.56 -10.71 -6.58
CA LEU A 170 4.82 -11.24 -7.72
C LEU A 170 4.55 -12.75 -7.56
N ALA A 171 5.57 -13.53 -7.17
CA ALA A 171 5.42 -14.96 -6.91
C ALA A 171 4.43 -15.25 -5.78
N ARG A 172 4.49 -14.50 -4.67
CA ARG A 172 3.50 -14.61 -3.57
C ARG A 172 2.09 -14.27 -4.05
N MET A 173 1.93 -13.28 -4.93
CA MET A 173 0.63 -12.91 -5.46
C MET A 173 0.07 -13.99 -6.38
N SER A 174 0.92 -14.65 -7.19
CA SER A 174 0.52 -15.83 -7.96
C SER A 174 0.09 -16.98 -7.05
N GLN A 175 0.82 -17.24 -5.97
CA GLN A 175 0.44 -18.27 -4.99
C GLN A 175 -0.91 -17.93 -4.33
N TYR A 176 -1.13 -16.69 -3.93
CA TYR A 176 -2.40 -16.24 -3.36
C TYR A 176 -3.60 -16.48 -4.30
N GLN A 177 -3.42 -16.25 -5.61
CA GLN A 177 -4.46 -16.53 -6.61
C GLN A 177 -4.76 -18.03 -6.72
N GLU A 178 -3.72 -18.85 -6.68
CA GLU A 178 -3.82 -20.31 -6.73
C GLU A 178 -4.50 -20.88 -5.47
N ASP A 179 -4.14 -20.38 -4.29
CA ASP A 179 -4.78 -20.73 -3.03
C ASP A 179 -6.26 -20.35 -3.04
N THR A 180 -6.59 -19.15 -3.52
CA THR A 180 -7.99 -18.70 -3.67
C THR A 180 -8.78 -19.61 -4.61
N ARG A 181 -8.16 -20.04 -5.72
CA ARG A 181 -8.77 -20.99 -6.66
C ARG A 181 -9.05 -22.33 -5.98
N ASN A 182 -8.08 -22.86 -5.26
CA ASN A 182 -8.20 -24.13 -4.54
C ASN A 182 -9.24 -24.05 -3.41
N ASP A 183 -9.36 -22.92 -2.72
CA ASP A 183 -10.40 -22.67 -1.73
C ASP A 183 -11.80 -22.73 -2.33
N VAL A 184 -12.00 -22.15 -3.51
CA VAL A 184 -13.29 -22.19 -4.21
C VAL A 184 -13.62 -23.63 -4.63
N LEU A 185 -12.65 -24.37 -5.18
CA LEU A 185 -12.87 -25.77 -5.56
C LEU A 185 -13.24 -26.66 -4.36
N ARG A 186 -12.56 -26.51 -3.22
CA ARG A 186 -12.90 -27.24 -1.99
C ARG A 186 -14.30 -26.91 -1.49
N LYS A 187 -14.70 -25.64 -1.55
CA LYS A 187 -16.06 -25.22 -1.16
C LYS A 187 -17.12 -25.77 -2.11
N ALA A 188 -16.84 -25.80 -3.41
CA ALA A 188 -17.73 -26.37 -4.42
C ALA A 188 -17.92 -27.88 -4.22
N GLU A 189 -16.83 -28.64 -4.04
CA GLU A 189 -16.88 -30.08 -3.77
C GLU A 189 -17.67 -30.38 -2.49
N LYS A 190 -17.43 -29.61 -1.42
CA LYS A 190 -18.18 -29.74 -0.17
C LYS A 190 -19.68 -29.50 -0.38
N LEU A 191 -20.04 -28.46 -1.13
CA LEU A 191 -21.43 -28.11 -1.41
C LEU A 191 -22.14 -29.20 -2.25
N GLU A 192 -21.46 -29.76 -3.24
CA GLU A 192 -21.98 -30.87 -4.06
C GLU A 192 -22.19 -32.14 -3.24
N LYS A 193 -21.25 -32.44 -2.33
CA LYS A 193 -21.29 -33.64 -1.50
C LYS A 193 -22.35 -33.57 -0.40
N ASP A 194 -22.38 -32.47 0.35
CA ASP A 194 -23.19 -32.34 1.56
C ASP A 194 -24.60 -31.78 1.26
N GLY A 195 -24.79 -31.17 0.08
CA GLY A 195 -26.00 -30.42 -0.27
C GLY A 195 -26.07 -29.06 0.44
N TRP A 196 -26.86 -28.14 -0.11
CA TRP A 196 -26.93 -26.76 0.40
C TRP A 196 -27.51 -26.66 1.82
N GLU A 197 -28.42 -27.56 2.19
CA GLU A 197 -29.06 -27.59 3.51
C GLU A 197 -28.06 -27.90 4.63
N SER A 198 -27.20 -28.91 4.42
CA SER A 198 -26.14 -29.26 5.38
C SER A 198 -25.00 -28.25 5.33
N TYR A 199 -24.70 -27.66 4.18
CA TYR A 199 -23.62 -26.68 4.04
C TYR A 199 -23.88 -25.38 4.82
N LEU A 200 -25.14 -24.92 4.87
CA LEU A 200 -25.55 -23.74 5.65
C LEU A 200 -25.67 -24.01 7.15
N ASN A 201 -25.82 -25.28 7.54
CA ASN A 201 -25.93 -25.73 8.94
C ASN A 201 -24.78 -26.72 9.28
N PRO A 202 -23.53 -26.24 9.29
CA PRO A 202 -22.33 -27.08 9.42
C PRO A 202 -22.13 -27.70 10.80
#